data_AF-A0A4S2MPK5-F1
#
_entry.id   AF-A0A4S2MPK5-F1
#
_cell.length_a   1.000
_cell.length_b   1.000
_cell.length_c   1.000
_cell.angle_alpha   90.00
_cell.angle_beta   90.00
_cell.angle_gamma   90.00
#
_symmetry.space_group_name_H-M   'P 1'
#
loop_
_entity.id
_entity.type
_entity.pdbx_description
1 polymer ?
#
loop_
_entity_poly.entity_id
_entity_poly.type
_entity_poly.pdbx_seq_one_letter_code
_entity_poly.pdbx_strand_id
1 'polypeptide(L)'
;MLSNWLISNKVSRMRDINTCFQVAMLFAIFSMSGQEPAPHAIDVYIIVVQIVGSLCTVSSHNLKKASPRSPATANKPDSSTTSWGSVLRFLIYWTISAYSTFFWFRGFRSMRPLEPGCTAKAWIFAKVSFEGWFRIFMRVLSTAALVLYTILSAYLIHRMWRNMIRDSVVGEWRRKRRRKVEAAREREREKVREREEVRERESVAQREKEMEMEMAGKTNTTTRSTSTASKPPSITSAAATTTPPFPHALSAAQNQTRDAITALTTLTTTYKQELKAKEGEALETMDVLTNPRKEIPLLNAYTPLFCVSLFACSIAAIECMIQWNGIVGVKEVMSTGQMIPLVTGAGGLLRVWYVMWREPESWWFWVDGVGAWWS
;
A
#
# COMPACT_ATOMS: atom_id res chain seq x y z
N MET A 1 -12.68 -18.85 -2.04
CA MET A 1 -12.69 -18.48 -0.60
C MET A 1 -11.62 -19.24 0.17
N LEU A 2 -11.73 -20.57 0.36
CA LEU A 2 -10.76 -21.37 1.11
C LEU A 2 -9.30 -21.16 0.68
N SER A 3 -9.04 -21.16 -0.63
CA SER A 3 -7.73 -20.86 -1.23
C SER A 3 -7.14 -19.48 -0.87
N ASN A 4 -7.99 -18.48 -0.56
CA ASN A 4 -7.55 -17.14 -0.15
C ASN A 4 -7.07 -17.10 1.31
N TRP A 5 -7.50 -18.05 2.12
CA TRP A 5 -7.03 -18.24 3.49
C TRP A 5 -5.72 -19.06 3.47
N LEU A 6 -5.68 -20.10 2.63
CA LEU A 6 -4.57 -21.05 2.48
C LEU A 6 -3.23 -20.45 2.06
N ILE A 7 -3.13 -19.68 0.95
CA ILE A 7 -1.82 -19.31 0.38
C ILE A 7 -1.79 -17.86 -0.11
N SER A 8 -1.61 -16.92 0.83
CA SER A 8 -1.64 -15.45 0.61
C SER A 8 -0.93 -14.96 -0.66
N ASN A 9 0.26 -15.51 -0.97
CA ASN A 9 1.05 -15.12 -2.15
C ASN A 9 0.56 -15.73 -3.47
N LYS A 10 -0.13 -16.88 -3.47
CA LYS A 10 -0.71 -17.50 -4.68
C LYS A 10 -2.14 -16.99 -4.96
N VAL A 11 -2.76 -16.24 -4.03
CA VAL A 11 -4.14 -15.68 -4.10
C VAL A 11 -4.39 -14.80 -5.32
N SER A 12 -3.50 -13.85 -5.65
CA SER A 12 -3.80 -12.83 -6.67
C SER A 12 -4.20 -13.49 -7.99
N ARG A 13 -3.41 -14.47 -8.46
CA ARG A 13 -3.64 -15.19 -9.71
C ARG A 13 -5.03 -15.86 -9.77
N MET A 14 -5.52 -16.41 -8.66
CA MET A 14 -6.86 -17.05 -8.64
C MET A 14 -7.99 -16.02 -8.69
N ARG A 15 -7.78 -14.86 -8.05
CA ARG A 15 -8.71 -13.74 -8.10
C ARG A 15 -8.79 -13.14 -9.51
N ASP A 16 -7.68 -13.14 -10.25
CA ASP A 16 -7.61 -12.58 -11.60
C ASP A 16 -8.34 -13.49 -12.62
N ILE A 17 -8.21 -14.82 -12.50
CA ILE A 17 -9.03 -15.80 -13.26
C ILE A 17 -10.53 -15.57 -13.04
N ASN A 18 -10.97 -15.38 -11.79
CA ASN A 18 -12.38 -15.09 -11.49
C ASN A 18 -12.84 -13.77 -12.13
N THR A 19 -11.97 -12.75 -12.22
CA THR A 19 -12.30 -11.51 -12.94
C THR A 19 -12.47 -11.75 -14.43
N CYS A 20 -11.57 -12.52 -15.07
CA CYS A 20 -11.70 -12.85 -16.48
C CYS A 20 -13.00 -13.62 -16.76
N PHE A 21 -13.40 -14.54 -15.88
CA PHE A 21 -14.68 -15.24 -15.97
C PHE A 21 -15.88 -14.29 -15.82
N GLN A 22 -15.84 -13.36 -14.86
CA GLN A 22 -16.87 -12.31 -14.70
C GLN A 22 -16.96 -11.40 -15.95
N VAL A 23 -15.82 -11.03 -16.55
CA VAL A 23 -15.78 -10.25 -17.81
C VAL A 23 -16.38 -11.04 -18.96
N ALA A 24 -16.03 -12.33 -19.11
CA ALA A 24 -16.58 -13.18 -20.16
C ALA A 24 -18.10 -13.35 -20.05
N MET A 25 -18.63 -13.57 -18.84
CA MET A 25 -20.08 -13.63 -18.60
C MET A 25 -20.77 -12.29 -18.88
N LEU A 26 -20.13 -11.16 -18.56
CA LEU A 26 -20.66 -9.82 -18.89
C LEU A 26 -20.71 -9.58 -20.41
N PHE A 27 -19.69 -10.00 -21.16
CA PHE A 27 -19.71 -9.96 -22.63
C PHE A 27 -20.79 -10.89 -23.22
N ALA A 28 -20.99 -12.09 -22.67
CA ALA A 28 -22.05 -13.00 -23.09
C ALA A 28 -23.45 -12.41 -22.88
N ILE A 29 -23.68 -11.73 -21.74
CA ILE A 29 -24.93 -10.98 -21.50
C ILE A 29 -25.14 -9.89 -22.56
N PHE A 30 -24.09 -9.14 -22.91
CA PHE A 30 -24.20 -8.06 -23.90
C PHE A 30 -24.43 -8.60 -25.32
N SER A 31 -23.78 -9.70 -25.72
CA SER A 31 -24.03 -10.31 -27.04
C SER A 31 -25.43 -10.89 -27.14
N MET A 32 -25.89 -11.63 -26.12
CA MET A 32 -27.26 -12.17 -26.05
C MET A 32 -28.33 -11.06 -26.11
N SER A 33 -28.05 -9.88 -25.54
CA SER A 33 -28.99 -8.75 -25.52
C SER A 33 -29.25 -8.13 -26.91
N GLY A 34 -28.42 -8.44 -27.92
CA GLY A 34 -28.55 -7.96 -29.29
C GLY A 34 -28.81 -9.05 -30.34
N GLN A 35 -29.08 -10.29 -29.92
CA GLN A 35 -29.34 -11.40 -30.84
C GLN A 35 -30.80 -11.44 -31.30
N GLU A 36 -31.00 -11.74 -32.58
CA GLU A 36 -32.24 -12.27 -33.14
C GLU A 36 -31.96 -13.72 -33.59
N PRO A 37 -32.65 -14.74 -33.04
CA PRO A 37 -33.74 -14.69 -32.07
C PRO A 37 -33.35 -14.12 -30.69
N ALA A 38 -34.22 -13.28 -30.12
CA ALA A 38 -34.02 -12.79 -28.75
C ALA A 38 -34.01 -13.97 -27.75
N PRO A 39 -33.09 -13.98 -26.76
CA PRO A 39 -32.95 -15.09 -25.81
C PRO A 39 -34.16 -15.20 -24.89
N HIS A 40 -34.28 -16.35 -24.21
CA HIS A 40 -35.25 -16.48 -23.12
C HIS A 40 -34.77 -15.71 -21.89
N ALA A 41 -35.71 -15.08 -21.18
CA ALA A 41 -35.38 -14.27 -20.01
C ALA A 41 -34.73 -15.06 -18.86
N ILE A 42 -34.97 -16.38 -18.81
CA ILE A 42 -34.39 -17.29 -17.82
C ILE A 42 -32.87 -17.42 -17.97
N ASP A 43 -32.36 -17.48 -19.20
CA ASP A 43 -30.94 -17.69 -19.49
C ASP A 43 -30.11 -16.50 -19.02
N VAL A 44 -30.55 -15.29 -19.40
CA VAL A 44 -29.92 -14.04 -18.97
C VAL A 44 -29.97 -13.89 -17.45
N TYR A 45 -31.09 -14.28 -16.82
CA TYR A 45 -31.21 -14.23 -15.36
C TYR A 45 -30.25 -15.21 -14.66
N ILE A 46 -30.08 -16.43 -15.17
CA ILE A 46 -29.09 -17.40 -14.64
C ILE A 46 -27.68 -16.81 -14.68
N ILE A 47 -27.27 -16.20 -15.80
CA ILE A 47 -25.93 -15.60 -15.91
C ILE A 47 -25.77 -14.42 -14.92
N VAL A 48 -26.80 -13.57 -14.77
CA VAL A 48 -26.80 -12.50 -13.75
C VAL A 48 -26.65 -13.07 -12.33
N VAL A 49 -27.36 -14.14 -11.97
CA VAL A 49 -27.23 -14.80 -10.65
C VAL A 49 -25.84 -15.39 -10.45
N GLN A 50 -25.27 -16.05 -11.46
CA GLN A 50 -23.94 -16.65 -11.39
C GLN A 50 -22.83 -15.60 -11.22
N ILE A 51 -22.95 -14.48 -11.94
CA ILE A 51 -22.12 -13.31 -11.74
C ILE A 51 -22.26 -12.78 -10.30
N VAL A 52 -23.49 -12.60 -9.81
CA VAL A 52 -23.79 -12.06 -8.46
C VAL A 52 -23.25 -12.95 -7.35
N GLY A 53 -23.37 -14.28 -7.46
CA GLY A 53 -22.78 -15.23 -6.52
C GLY A 53 -21.26 -15.11 -6.45
N SER A 54 -20.60 -14.87 -7.59
CA SER A 54 -19.15 -14.67 -7.66
C SER A 54 -18.67 -13.39 -6.94
N LEU A 55 -19.52 -12.34 -6.81
CA LEU A 55 -19.19 -11.10 -6.08
C LEU A 55 -18.79 -11.35 -4.63
N CYS A 56 -19.50 -12.27 -3.98
CA CYS A 56 -19.36 -12.58 -2.55
C CYS A 56 -17.95 -13.08 -2.20
N THR A 57 -17.18 -13.55 -3.18
CA THR A 57 -15.83 -14.10 -2.99
C THR A 57 -14.73 -13.04 -2.77
N VAL A 58 -15.00 -11.76 -3.08
CA VAL A 58 -13.93 -10.73 -3.22
C VAL A 58 -13.78 -9.79 -2.01
N SER A 59 -14.84 -9.53 -1.23
CA SER A 59 -14.86 -8.46 -0.22
C SER A 59 -13.86 -8.61 0.94
N SER A 60 -13.46 -9.83 1.30
CA SER A 60 -12.73 -10.12 2.56
C SER A 60 -11.28 -9.61 2.60
N HIS A 61 -10.65 -9.32 1.46
CA HIS A 61 -9.20 -9.09 1.42
C HIS A 61 -8.78 -7.64 1.78
N ASN A 62 -9.68 -6.67 1.67
CA ASN A 62 -9.34 -5.27 1.97
C ASN A 62 -9.21 -5.02 3.49
N LEU A 63 -9.89 -5.82 4.32
CA LEU A 63 -9.84 -5.73 5.79
C LEU A 63 -8.46 -6.15 6.34
N LYS A 64 -7.82 -7.19 5.80
CA LYS A 64 -6.52 -7.67 6.30
C LYS A 64 -5.34 -6.70 6.09
N LYS A 65 -5.47 -5.70 5.20
CA LYS A 65 -4.40 -4.70 4.97
C LYS A 65 -4.30 -3.61 6.07
N ALA A 66 -5.16 -3.62 7.07
CA ALA A 66 -5.09 -2.74 8.25
C ALA A 66 -4.26 -3.31 9.43
N SER A 67 -3.65 -4.49 9.26
CA SER A 67 -2.69 -5.05 10.21
C SER A 67 -1.45 -4.14 10.31
N PRO A 68 -0.84 -3.94 11.51
CA PRO A 68 0.24 -2.98 11.64
C PRO A 68 1.47 -3.58 10.98
N ARG A 69 2.19 -2.79 10.19
CA ARG A 69 3.57 -3.16 9.89
C ARG A 69 4.38 -3.06 11.18
N SER A 70 5.17 -4.09 11.48
CA SER A 70 6.19 -4.01 12.53
C SER A 70 7.03 -2.74 12.33
N PRO A 71 7.31 -1.96 13.39
CA PRO A 71 7.98 -0.66 13.27
C PRO A 71 9.33 -0.73 12.54
N ALA A 72 10.01 -1.89 12.57
CA ALA A 72 11.23 -2.17 11.81
C ALA A 72 11.08 -2.00 10.27
N THR A 73 9.85 -1.95 9.73
CA THR A 73 9.59 -1.79 8.29
C THR A 73 8.95 -0.45 7.90
N ALA A 74 8.71 0.46 8.85
CA ALA A 74 7.97 1.70 8.65
C ALA A 74 8.62 2.68 7.63
N ASN A 75 9.93 2.55 7.38
CA ASN A 75 10.67 3.47 6.51
C ASN A 75 10.62 3.14 5.01
N LYS A 76 10.07 2.00 4.59
CA LYS A 76 9.73 1.80 3.17
C LYS A 76 8.38 2.47 2.91
N PRO A 77 8.28 3.50 2.06
CA PRO A 77 6.99 4.05 1.69
C PRO A 77 6.21 2.94 0.98
N ASP A 78 5.19 2.41 1.67
CA ASP A 78 4.17 1.60 1.01
C ASP A 78 3.54 2.46 -0.07
N SER A 79 3.98 2.25 -1.31
CA SER A 79 3.22 2.67 -2.47
C SER A 79 1.92 1.88 -2.41
N SER A 80 0.91 2.49 -1.79
CA SER A 80 -0.46 2.00 -1.72
C SER A 80 -1.11 2.15 -3.10
N THR A 81 -0.46 1.56 -4.10
CA THR A 81 -0.98 1.35 -5.44
C THR A 81 -2.29 0.62 -5.27
N THR A 82 -3.37 1.36 -5.49
CA THR A 82 -4.71 0.80 -5.60
C THR A 82 -4.61 -0.23 -6.70
N SER A 83 -4.73 -1.52 -6.34
CA SER A 83 -4.55 -2.60 -7.31
C SER A 83 -5.56 -2.40 -8.43
N TRP A 84 -5.09 -2.24 -9.67
CA TRP A 84 -5.95 -2.03 -10.84
C TRP A 84 -7.03 -3.11 -10.95
N GLY A 85 -6.72 -4.36 -10.59
CA GLY A 85 -7.69 -5.44 -10.53
C GLY A 85 -8.81 -5.24 -9.50
N SER A 86 -8.64 -4.42 -8.46
CA SER A 86 -9.73 -4.04 -7.56
C SER A 86 -10.66 -3.01 -8.19
N VAL A 87 -10.10 -2.02 -8.91
CA VAL A 87 -10.88 -1.02 -9.66
C VAL A 87 -11.67 -1.69 -10.78
N LEU A 88 -11.04 -2.58 -11.55
CA LEU A 88 -11.68 -3.33 -12.64
C LEU A 88 -12.86 -4.18 -12.15
N ARG A 89 -12.68 -4.96 -11.08
CA ARG A 89 -13.77 -5.73 -10.45
C ARG A 89 -14.92 -4.83 -10.03
N PHE A 90 -14.60 -3.72 -9.38
CA PHE A 90 -15.60 -2.79 -8.90
C PHE A 90 -16.39 -2.13 -10.06
N LEU A 91 -15.74 -1.77 -11.17
CA LEU A 91 -16.41 -1.32 -12.40
C LEU A 91 -17.31 -2.40 -12.99
N ILE A 92 -16.85 -3.65 -13.06
CA ILE A 92 -17.67 -4.79 -13.50
C ILE A 92 -18.95 -4.86 -12.64
N TYR A 93 -18.85 -4.74 -11.31
CA TYR A 93 -19.98 -4.87 -10.38
C TYR A 93 -21.01 -3.73 -10.53
N TRP A 94 -20.52 -2.52 -10.77
CA TRP A 94 -21.36 -1.39 -11.12
C TRP A 94 -22.11 -1.63 -12.45
N THR A 95 -21.41 -2.08 -13.50
CA THR A 95 -22.02 -2.41 -14.80
C THR A 95 -23.05 -3.53 -14.72
N ILE A 96 -22.78 -4.59 -13.94
CA ILE A 96 -23.74 -5.69 -13.70
C ILE A 96 -24.99 -5.18 -12.99
N SER A 97 -24.84 -4.28 -12.01
CA SER A 97 -25.98 -3.71 -11.27
C SER A 97 -26.82 -2.80 -12.17
N ALA A 98 -26.18 -2.05 -13.06
CA ALA A 98 -26.85 -1.26 -14.10
C ALA A 98 -27.60 -2.16 -15.09
N TYR A 99 -26.96 -3.23 -15.58
CA TYR A 99 -27.60 -4.20 -16.47
C TYR A 99 -28.77 -4.92 -15.79
N SER A 100 -28.61 -5.36 -14.54
CA SER A 100 -29.67 -6.01 -13.76
C SER A 100 -30.89 -5.09 -13.60
N THR A 101 -30.66 -3.80 -13.35
CA THR A 101 -31.73 -2.78 -13.31
C THR A 101 -32.41 -2.65 -14.68
N PHE A 102 -31.63 -2.49 -15.77
CA PHE A 102 -32.15 -2.46 -17.13
C PHE A 102 -33.00 -3.70 -17.48
N PHE A 103 -32.53 -4.89 -17.12
CA PHE A 103 -33.21 -6.17 -17.33
C PHE A 103 -34.59 -6.19 -16.66
N TRP A 104 -34.69 -5.91 -15.36
CA TRP A 104 -35.96 -6.00 -14.64
C TRP A 104 -36.98 -4.91 -15.02
N PHE A 105 -36.51 -3.74 -15.43
CA PHE A 105 -37.38 -2.65 -15.88
C PHE A 105 -37.81 -2.83 -17.35
N ARG A 106 -36.87 -3.03 -18.28
CA ARG A 106 -37.10 -3.07 -19.73
C ARG A 106 -36.78 -4.42 -20.37
N GLY A 107 -35.57 -4.94 -20.18
CA GLY A 107 -35.05 -6.11 -20.92
C GLY A 107 -35.93 -7.37 -20.85
N PHE A 108 -36.52 -7.65 -19.68
CA PHE A 108 -37.45 -8.75 -19.47
C PHE A 108 -38.69 -8.71 -20.40
N ARG A 109 -39.13 -7.51 -20.82
CA ARG A 109 -40.28 -7.36 -21.75
C ARG A 109 -39.91 -7.54 -23.22
N SER A 110 -38.63 -7.43 -23.57
CA SER A 110 -38.14 -7.57 -24.96
C SER A 110 -37.55 -8.96 -25.25
N MET A 111 -37.46 -9.83 -24.24
CA MET A 111 -37.01 -11.22 -24.38
C MET A 111 -38.17 -12.12 -24.78
N ARG A 112 -37.86 -13.28 -25.37
CA ARG A 112 -38.91 -14.20 -25.82
C ARG A 112 -39.69 -14.74 -24.62
N PRO A 113 -41.03 -14.66 -24.61
CA PRO A 113 -41.82 -15.44 -23.68
C PRO A 113 -41.52 -16.93 -23.93
N LEU A 114 -41.73 -17.76 -22.91
CA LEU A 114 -41.79 -19.20 -23.12
C LEU A 114 -43.08 -19.53 -23.90
N GLU A 115 -43.17 -20.76 -24.40
CA GLU A 115 -44.34 -21.24 -25.15
C GLU A 115 -45.66 -21.04 -24.36
N PRO A 116 -46.81 -20.85 -25.05
CA PRO A 116 -48.09 -20.66 -24.39
C PRO A 116 -48.40 -21.77 -23.36
N GLY A 117 -48.57 -21.39 -22.09
CA GLY A 117 -48.77 -22.31 -20.96
C GLY A 117 -47.52 -22.54 -20.09
N CYS A 118 -46.32 -22.26 -20.61
CA CYS A 118 -45.08 -22.31 -19.84
C CYS A 118 -44.82 -20.96 -19.15
N THR A 119 -45.09 -20.86 -17.86
CA THR A 119 -44.71 -19.68 -17.05
C THR A 119 -43.29 -19.85 -16.50
N ALA A 120 -42.44 -18.84 -16.74
CA ALA A 120 -41.09 -18.81 -16.15
C ALA A 120 -41.18 -18.80 -14.61
N LYS A 121 -40.39 -19.66 -13.95
CA LYS A 121 -40.38 -19.86 -12.50
C LYS A 121 -38.98 -19.64 -11.92
N ALA A 122 -38.84 -18.79 -10.91
CA ALA A 122 -37.61 -18.63 -10.14
C ALA A 122 -37.84 -18.17 -8.70
N TRP A 123 -37.18 -18.87 -7.77
CA TRP A 123 -36.90 -18.52 -6.38
C TRP A 123 -35.92 -19.57 -5.86
N ILE A 124 -35.32 -19.38 -4.68
CA ILE A 124 -34.41 -20.38 -4.11
C ILE A 124 -35.17 -21.61 -3.58
N PHE A 125 -36.39 -21.41 -3.06
CA PHE A 125 -37.14 -22.45 -2.31
C PHE A 125 -38.62 -22.62 -2.70
N ALA A 126 -39.12 -21.93 -3.73
CA ALA A 126 -40.53 -22.01 -4.14
C ALA A 126 -40.76 -21.73 -5.63
N LYS A 127 -41.77 -22.36 -6.24
CA LYS A 127 -42.13 -22.10 -7.65
C LYS A 127 -42.85 -20.75 -7.79
N VAL A 128 -42.11 -19.65 -7.84
CA VAL A 128 -42.65 -18.28 -7.99
C VAL A 128 -42.55 -17.82 -9.45
N SER A 129 -43.63 -17.26 -9.99
CA SER A 129 -43.68 -16.68 -11.33
C SER A 129 -42.82 -15.41 -11.45
N PHE A 130 -42.10 -15.27 -12.56
CA PHE A 130 -41.36 -14.05 -12.91
C PHE A 130 -42.22 -12.79 -13.10
N GLU A 131 -43.54 -12.94 -13.30
CA GLU A 131 -44.41 -11.79 -13.60
C GLU A 131 -45.07 -11.20 -12.35
N GLY A 132 -45.08 -11.94 -11.24
CA GLY A 132 -45.70 -11.54 -9.99
C GLY A 132 -44.82 -10.68 -9.08
N TRP A 133 -45.04 -10.79 -7.76
CA TRP A 133 -44.34 -10.01 -6.73
C TRP A 133 -42.81 -10.12 -6.82
N PHE A 134 -42.27 -11.27 -7.26
CA PHE A 134 -40.83 -11.48 -7.43
C PHE A 134 -40.20 -10.45 -8.37
N ARG A 135 -40.91 -10.03 -9.43
CA ARG A 135 -40.45 -8.99 -10.34
C ARG A 135 -40.26 -7.64 -9.63
N ILE A 136 -41.20 -7.30 -8.75
CA ILE A 136 -41.19 -6.04 -7.98
C ILE A 136 -40.03 -6.09 -6.98
N PHE A 137 -39.90 -7.20 -6.25
CA PHE A 137 -38.78 -7.45 -5.35
C PHE A 137 -37.42 -7.30 -6.06
N MET A 138 -37.23 -7.93 -7.21
CA MET A 138 -35.97 -7.86 -7.95
C MET A 138 -35.69 -6.48 -8.53
N ARG A 139 -36.71 -5.72 -8.95
CA ARG A 139 -36.54 -4.30 -9.33
C ARG A 139 -36.01 -3.47 -8.15
N VAL A 140 -36.60 -3.61 -6.97
CA VAL A 140 -36.16 -2.89 -5.77
C VAL A 140 -34.73 -3.28 -5.39
N LEU A 141 -34.42 -4.58 -5.40
CA LEU A 141 -33.09 -5.10 -5.07
C LEU A 141 -32.00 -4.61 -6.05
N SER A 142 -32.25 -4.69 -7.36
CA SER A 142 -31.29 -4.22 -8.37
C SER A 142 -31.08 -2.71 -8.33
N THR A 143 -32.15 -1.92 -8.13
CA THR A 143 -32.03 -0.46 -7.95
C THR A 143 -31.24 -0.10 -6.70
N ALA A 144 -31.51 -0.76 -5.57
CA ALA A 144 -30.77 -0.55 -4.32
C ALA A 144 -29.28 -0.90 -4.48
N ALA A 145 -28.97 -2.01 -5.14
CA ALA A 145 -27.59 -2.38 -5.47
C ALA A 145 -26.92 -1.34 -6.38
N LEU A 146 -27.59 -0.87 -7.44
CA LEU A 146 -27.06 0.15 -8.34
C LEU A 146 -26.77 1.47 -7.62
N VAL A 147 -27.65 1.93 -6.73
CA VAL A 147 -27.43 3.13 -5.91
C VAL A 147 -26.23 2.94 -4.99
N LEU A 148 -26.16 1.83 -4.25
CA LEU A 148 -25.04 1.50 -3.36
C LEU A 148 -23.71 1.47 -4.12
N TYR A 149 -23.63 0.75 -5.24
CA TYR A 149 -22.41 0.71 -6.03
C TYR A 149 -22.08 2.09 -6.61
N THR A 150 -23.04 2.90 -7.04
CA THR A 150 -22.77 4.26 -7.56
C THR A 150 -22.19 5.19 -6.48
N ILE A 151 -22.69 5.12 -5.25
CA ILE A 151 -22.13 5.86 -4.10
C ILE A 151 -20.69 5.42 -3.81
N LEU A 152 -20.44 4.09 -3.80
CA LEU A 152 -19.10 3.54 -3.63
C LEU A 152 -18.18 3.93 -4.81
N SER A 153 -18.69 4.03 -6.05
CA SER A 153 -17.95 4.49 -7.24
C SER A 153 -17.47 5.91 -7.03
N ALA A 154 -18.39 6.81 -6.68
CA ALA A 154 -18.09 8.22 -6.44
C ALA A 154 -17.05 8.37 -5.31
N TYR A 155 -17.19 7.61 -4.21
CA TYR A 155 -16.23 7.61 -3.12
C TYR A 155 -14.83 7.10 -3.53
N LEU A 156 -14.75 5.99 -4.28
CA LEU A 156 -13.48 5.44 -4.75
C LEU A 156 -12.79 6.37 -5.75
N ILE A 157 -13.53 6.93 -6.71
CA ILE A 157 -13.03 7.91 -7.68
C ILE A 157 -12.54 9.16 -6.95
N HIS A 158 -13.33 9.70 -6.00
CA HIS A 158 -12.92 10.86 -5.20
C HIS A 158 -11.65 10.59 -4.37
N ARG A 159 -11.53 9.40 -3.77
CA ARG A 159 -10.33 8.99 -3.03
C ARG A 159 -9.12 8.81 -3.94
N MET A 160 -9.28 8.20 -5.11
CA MET A 160 -8.21 8.05 -6.11
C MET A 160 -7.77 9.41 -6.65
N TRP A 161 -8.71 10.29 -7.00
CA TRP A 161 -8.46 11.66 -7.47
C TRP A 161 -7.70 12.48 -6.43
N ARG A 162 -8.16 12.47 -5.16
CA ARG A 162 -7.49 13.15 -4.04
C ARG A 162 -6.07 12.62 -3.83
N ASN A 163 -5.87 11.30 -3.87
CA ASN A 163 -4.54 10.70 -3.76
C ASN A 163 -3.65 11.11 -4.95
N MET A 164 -4.15 11.03 -6.19
CA MET A 164 -3.41 11.38 -7.40
C MET A 164 -2.98 12.86 -7.41
N ILE A 165 -3.87 13.78 -7.04
CA ILE A 165 -3.51 15.20 -6.89
C ILE A 165 -2.43 15.39 -5.82
N ARG A 166 -2.63 14.79 -4.63
CA ARG A 166 -1.65 14.88 -3.55
C ARG A 166 -0.30 14.33 -3.98
N ASP A 167 -0.26 13.17 -4.61
CA ASP A 167 0.99 12.49 -4.94
C ASP A 167 1.70 13.16 -6.12
N SER A 168 0.98 13.77 -7.08
CA SER A 168 1.55 14.63 -8.12
C SER A 168 2.15 15.92 -7.53
N VAL A 169 1.38 16.68 -6.74
CA VAL A 169 1.82 17.97 -6.19
C VAL A 169 2.93 17.79 -5.13
N VAL A 170 2.73 16.90 -4.16
CA VAL A 170 3.72 16.61 -3.11
C VAL A 170 4.92 15.86 -3.71
N GLY A 171 4.72 15.02 -4.72
CA GLY A 171 5.81 14.33 -5.43
C GLY A 171 6.70 15.29 -6.20
N GLU A 172 6.15 16.30 -6.88
CA GLU A 172 6.93 17.39 -7.44
C GLU A 172 7.65 18.21 -6.38
N TRP A 173 6.96 18.63 -5.32
CA TRP A 173 7.57 19.43 -4.25
C TRP A 173 8.72 18.69 -3.57
N ARG A 174 8.56 17.39 -3.27
CA ARG A 174 9.62 16.51 -2.75
C ARG A 174 10.78 16.37 -3.74
N ARG A 175 10.52 16.22 -5.05
CA ARG A 175 11.58 16.18 -6.08
C ARG A 175 12.35 17.50 -6.17
N LYS A 176 11.65 18.64 -6.17
CA LYS A 176 12.26 19.99 -6.15
C LYS A 176 13.08 20.21 -4.86
N ARG A 177 12.61 19.74 -3.69
CA ARG A 177 13.35 19.84 -2.42
C ARG A 177 14.59 18.95 -2.38
N ARG A 178 14.53 17.71 -2.89
CA ARG A 178 15.73 16.83 -3.01
C ARG A 178 16.81 17.48 -3.87
N ARG A 179 16.46 17.93 -5.08
CA ARG A 179 17.38 18.65 -5.98
C ARG A 179 18.04 19.87 -5.33
N LYS A 180 17.30 20.65 -4.53
CA LYS A 180 17.86 21.78 -3.76
C LYS A 180 18.84 21.34 -2.66
N VAL A 181 18.58 20.23 -1.98
CA VAL A 181 19.48 19.68 -0.93
C VAL A 181 20.72 19.02 -1.55
N GLU A 182 20.57 18.33 -2.67
CA GLU A 182 21.67 17.72 -3.43
C GLU A 182 22.60 18.82 -3.98
N ALA A 183 22.06 19.83 -4.67
CA ALA A 183 22.85 20.96 -5.17
C ALA A 183 23.51 21.79 -4.05
N ALA A 184 22.90 21.87 -2.85
CA ALA A 184 23.53 22.51 -1.70
C ALA A 184 24.74 21.70 -1.18
N ARG A 185 24.62 20.37 -1.12
CA ARG A 185 25.73 19.47 -0.74
C ARG A 185 26.86 19.46 -1.76
N GLU A 186 26.55 19.59 -3.05
CA GLU A 186 27.57 19.71 -4.11
C GLU A 186 28.37 21.00 -3.95
N ARG A 187 27.71 22.15 -3.75
CA ARG A 187 28.38 23.43 -3.45
C ARG A 187 29.18 23.41 -2.15
N GLU A 188 28.76 22.63 -1.16
CA GLU A 188 29.51 22.47 0.09
C GLU A 188 30.78 21.64 -0.12
N ARG A 189 30.70 20.56 -0.92
CA ARG A 189 31.86 19.75 -1.33
C ARG A 189 32.86 20.54 -2.18
N GLU A 190 32.35 21.35 -3.11
CA GLU A 190 33.15 22.25 -3.95
C GLU A 190 33.95 23.25 -3.08
N LYS A 191 33.30 23.90 -2.12
CA LYS A 191 33.97 24.79 -1.14
C LYS A 191 34.97 24.09 -0.23
N VAL A 192 34.76 22.82 0.11
CA VAL A 192 35.75 22.03 0.87
C VAL A 192 36.97 21.77 0.00
N ARG A 193 36.77 21.36 -1.25
CA ARG A 193 37.86 21.14 -2.22
C ARG A 193 38.66 22.42 -2.50
N GLU A 194 38.01 23.56 -2.73
CA GLU A 194 38.69 24.86 -2.89
C GLU A 194 39.58 25.20 -1.69
N ARG A 195 39.11 24.92 -0.46
CA ARG A 195 39.89 25.14 0.77
C ARG A 195 41.07 24.19 0.92
N GLU A 196 40.94 22.95 0.44
CA GLU A 196 42.03 21.99 0.40
C GLU A 196 43.10 22.40 -0.62
N GLU A 197 42.69 22.79 -1.84
CA GLU A 197 43.60 23.29 -2.89
C GLU A 197 44.34 24.58 -2.47
N VAL A 198 43.69 25.49 -1.71
CA VAL A 198 44.36 26.67 -1.13
C VAL A 198 45.38 26.29 -0.07
N ARG A 199 45.05 25.39 0.88
CA ARG A 199 45.99 24.91 1.91
C ARG A 199 47.19 24.19 1.29
N GLU A 200 46.98 23.42 0.24
CA GLU A 200 48.06 22.74 -0.48
C GLU A 200 49.02 23.77 -1.08
N ARG A 201 48.51 24.79 -1.78
CA ARG A 201 49.33 25.90 -2.32
C ARG A 201 50.08 26.67 -1.23
N GLU A 202 49.44 26.98 -0.10
CA GLU A 202 50.08 27.61 1.05
C GLU A 202 51.24 26.73 1.60
N SER A 203 51.02 25.42 1.70
CA SER A 203 52.05 24.47 2.17
C SER A 203 53.23 24.34 1.20
N VAL A 204 53.00 24.42 -0.12
CA VAL A 204 54.06 24.43 -1.14
C VAL A 204 54.86 25.73 -1.06
N ALA A 205 54.19 26.89 -1.04
CA ALA A 205 54.85 28.20 -0.94
C ALA A 205 55.62 28.37 0.38
N GLN A 206 55.19 27.74 1.48
CA GLN A 206 55.95 27.70 2.72
C GLN A 206 57.22 26.85 2.59
N ARG A 207 57.14 25.66 1.97
CA ARG A 207 58.31 24.81 1.71
C ARG A 207 59.32 25.48 0.78
N GLU A 208 58.86 26.21 -0.24
CA GLU A 208 59.74 26.98 -1.12
C GLU A 208 60.55 28.02 -0.33
N LYS A 209 59.91 28.80 0.55
CA LYS A 209 60.59 29.76 1.44
C LYS A 209 61.55 29.09 2.42
N GLU A 210 61.21 27.92 2.95
CA GLU A 210 62.11 27.13 3.81
C GLU A 210 63.36 26.69 3.05
N MET A 211 63.22 26.22 1.79
CA MET A 211 64.35 25.89 0.92
C MET A 211 65.20 27.12 0.53
N GLU A 212 64.57 28.27 0.24
CA GLU A 212 65.29 29.53 -0.04
C GLU A 212 66.13 29.99 1.17
N MET A 213 65.57 29.92 2.37
CA MET A 213 66.30 30.24 3.61
C MET A 213 67.46 29.26 3.87
N GLU A 214 67.28 27.96 3.60
CA GLU A 214 68.35 26.97 3.74
C GLU A 214 69.49 27.20 2.73
N MET A 215 69.16 27.56 1.48
CA MET A 215 70.18 27.90 0.47
C MET A 215 70.92 29.20 0.81
N ALA A 216 70.22 30.24 1.26
CA ALA A 216 70.84 31.51 1.68
C ALA A 216 71.74 31.34 2.92
N GLY A 217 71.38 30.44 3.85
CA GLY A 217 72.18 30.14 5.04
C GLY A 217 73.53 29.47 4.70
N LYS A 218 73.59 28.64 3.65
CA LYS A 218 74.82 27.93 3.25
C LYS A 218 75.89 28.85 2.64
N THR A 219 75.52 29.99 2.07
CA THR A 219 76.47 30.90 1.40
C THR A 219 77.38 31.69 2.35
N ASN A 220 77.02 31.81 3.63
CA ASN A 220 77.77 32.62 4.62
C ASN A 220 78.72 31.82 5.53
N THR A 221 78.91 30.52 5.30
CA THR A 221 79.64 29.62 6.23
C THR A 221 81.08 29.28 5.77
N THR A 222 81.71 30.16 4.98
CA THR A 222 83.11 29.97 4.50
C THR A 222 83.99 31.22 4.68
N THR A 223 83.74 32.08 5.67
CA THR A 223 84.78 33.00 6.21
C THR A 223 84.43 33.58 7.59
N ARG A 224 84.69 32.83 8.68
CA ARG A 224 85.27 33.49 9.87
C ARG A 224 86.02 32.56 10.82
N SER A 225 87.26 32.95 11.10
CA SER A 225 88.17 32.35 12.05
C SER A 225 87.77 32.62 13.51
N THR A 226 88.19 31.70 14.38
CA THR A 226 88.64 31.91 15.77
C THR A 226 88.64 33.34 16.31
N SER A 227 87.87 33.58 17.38
CA SER A 227 88.08 34.68 18.32
C SER A 227 87.63 34.31 19.74
N THR A 228 88.36 34.81 20.74
CA THR A 228 88.33 34.38 22.14
C THR A 228 87.31 35.10 23.02
N ALA A 229 86.91 34.39 24.09
CA ALA A 229 86.38 34.84 25.38
C ALA A 229 86.20 36.36 25.68
N SER A 230 85.04 36.72 26.24
CA SER A 230 84.94 37.67 27.37
C SER A 230 83.55 37.74 28.03
N LYS A 231 83.56 37.72 29.38
CA LYS A 231 82.59 38.34 30.33
C LYS A 231 82.85 39.87 30.32
N PRO A 232 82.09 40.83 30.92
CA PRO A 232 80.89 40.77 31.79
C PRO A 232 79.77 41.67 31.15
N PRO A 233 78.94 42.52 31.80
CA PRO A 233 78.56 42.69 33.22
C PRO A 233 77.03 42.78 33.50
N SER A 234 76.70 42.92 34.79
CA SER A 234 75.40 43.33 35.34
C SER A 234 75.42 44.83 35.71
N ILE A 235 74.58 45.68 35.08
CA ILE A 235 74.28 47.04 35.57
C ILE A 235 72.79 47.39 35.35
N THR A 236 72.20 48.02 36.34
CA THR A 236 70.84 48.59 36.42
C THR A 236 70.71 50.01 35.83
N SER A 237 69.65 50.27 35.05
CA SER A 237 68.85 51.51 35.10
C SER A 237 67.53 51.24 34.33
N ALA A 238 66.34 51.41 34.92
CA ALA A 238 65.63 52.67 35.16
C ALA A 238 65.17 53.38 33.86
N ALA A 239 64.10 52.87 33.26
CA ALA A 239 63.27 53.60 32.30
C ALA A 239 61.80 53.49 32.75
N ALA A 240 61.22 54.60 33.18
CA ALA A 240 59.81 54.66 33.55
C ALA A 240 58.95 54.71 32.29
N THR A 241 58.14 53.67 32.06
CA THR A 241 57.07 53.68 31.05
C THR A 241 55.81 53.10 31.68
N THR A 242 54.75 53.89 31.68
CA THR A 242 53.51 53.66 32.42
C THR A 242 52.78 52.40 31.93
N THR A 243 52.82 51.33 32.72
CA THR A 243 52.05 50.11 32.46
C THR A 243 50.60 50.27 32.93
N PRO A 244 49.58 50.08 32.06
CA PRO A 244 48.19 50.05 32.49
C PRO A 244 47.89 48.73 33.25
N PRO A 245 47.29 48.78 34.45
CA PRO A 245 47.03 47.59 35.25
C PRO A 245 45.75 46.86 34.77
N PHE A 246 45.84 46.08 33.70
CA PHE A 246 44.67 45.41 33.10
C PHE A 246 44.73 43.89 32.75
N PRO A 247 45.65 43.04 33.26
CA PRO A 247 45.63 41.61 32.93
C PRO A 247 44.50 40.80 33.62
N HIS A 248 43.99 41.24 34.78
CA HIS A 248 43.02 40.45 35.56
C HIS A 248 41.55 40.55 35.08
N ALA A 249 41.13 41.69 34.53
CA ALA A 249 39.74 41.87 34.10
C ALA A 249 39.39 41.00 32.87
N LEU A 250 40.34 40.81 31.95
CA LEU A 250 40.12 40.05 30.72
C LEU A 250 39.94 38.54 30.99
N SER A 251 40.72 37.97 31.93
CA SER A 251 40.59 36.56 32.29
C SER A 251 39.26 36.25 33.01
N ALA A 252 38.79 37.18 33.85
CA ALA A 252 37.46 37.10 34.46
C ALA A 252 36.34 37.10 33.40
N ALA A 253 36.41 38.01 32.42
CA ALA A 253 35.44 38.08 31.33
C ALA A 253 35.45 36.84 30.41
N GLN A 254 36.62 36.24 30.15
CA GLN A 254 36.73 35.00 29.39
C GLN A 254 36.13 33.80 30.14
N ASN A 255 36.37 33.68 31.44
CA ASN A 255 35.75 32.62 32.25
C ASN A 255 34.23 32.77 32.31
N GLN A 256 33.72 33.98 32.58
CA GLN A 256 32.28 34.27 32.58
C GLN A 256 31.61 33.92 31.23
N THR A 257 32.31 34.17 30.11
CA THR A 257 31.83 33.80 28.77
C THR A 257 31.80 32.28 28.56
N ARG A 258 32.80 31.55 29.07
CA ARG A 258 32.88 30.08 29.00
C ARG A 258 31.76 29.43 29.82
N ASP A 259 31.47 29.97 30.99
CA ASP A 259 30.40 29.50 31.87
C ASP A 259 29.02 29.75 31.24
N ALA A 260 28.82 30.93 30.63
CA ALA A 260 27.60 31.25 29.88
C ALA A 260 27.37 30.30 28.68
N ILE A 261 28.41 29.97 27.91
CA ILE A 261 28.34 29.01 26.80
C ILE A 261 28.00 27.61 27.32
N THR A 262 28.59 27.20 28.45
CA THR A 262 28.34 25.90 29.08
C THR A 262 26.89 25.81 29.54
N ALA A 263 26.37 26.84 30.21
CA ALA A 263 24.97 26.93 30.63
C ALA A 263 24.00 26.85 29.43
N LEU A 264 24.23 27.62 28.36
CA LEU A 264 23.43 27.59 27.13
C LEU A 264 23.42 26.21 26.46
N THR A 265 24.57 25.53 26.44
CA THR A 265 24.70 24.18 25.87
C THR A 265 23.88 23.18 26.68
N THR A 266 24.01 23.19 28.01
CA THR A 266 23.24 22.35 28.93
C THR A 266 21.73 22.57 28.76
N LEU A 267 21.28 23.82 28.78
CA LEU A 267 19.85 24.18 28.65
C LEU A 267 19.28 23.71 27.30
N THR A 268 20.06 23.85 26.22
CA THR A 268 19.70 23.33 24.89
C THR A 268 19.59 21.80 24.88
N THR A 269 20.49 21.08 25.57
CA THR A 269 20.41 19.62 25.67
C THR A 269 19.23 19.14 26.49
N THR A 270 18.92 19.79 27.62
CA THR A 270 17.76 19.45 28.47
C THR A 270 16.45 19.67 27.73
N TYR A 271 16.26 20.82 27.09
CA TYR A 271 15.07 21.11 26.29
C TYR A 271 14.86 20.07 25.17
N LYS A 272 15.95 19.63 24.52
CA LYS A 272 15.92 18.60 23.48
C LYS A 272 15.61 17.19 24.00
N GLN A 273 15.86 16.92 25.29
CA GLN A 273 15.44 15.68 25.95
C GLN A 273 13.95 15.73 26.35
N GLU A 274 13.49 16.83 26.95
CA GLU A 274 12.06 17.00 27.28
C GLU A 274 11.15 16.92 26.05
N LEU A 275 11.57 17.53 24.94
CA LEU A 275 10.79 17.50 23.70
C LEU A 275 10.59 16.06 23.20
N LYS A 276 11.63 15.22 23.31
CA LYS A 276 11.56 13.79 22.94
C LYS A 276 10.70 12.98 23.90
N ALA A 277 10.74 13.27 25.20
CA ALA A 277 9.89 12.60 26.18
C ALA A 277 8.40 12.87 25.91
N LYS A 278 8.04 14.14 25.68
CA LYS A 278 6.68 14.55 25.33
C LYS A 278 6.22 14.01 23.97
N GLU A 279 7.13 13.92 22.99
CA GLU A 279 6.85 13.28 21.69
C GLU A 279 6.59 11.77 21.85
N GLY A 280 7.22 11.11 22.83
CA GLY A 280 6.95 9.71 23.20
C GLY A 280 5.58 9.49 23.83
N GLU A 281 5.24 10.21 24.91
CA GLU A 281 3.94 10.07 25.59
C GLU A 281 2.75 10.40 24.66
N ALA A 282 2.89 11.42 23.82
CA ALA A 282 1.88 11.79 22.84
C ALA A 282 1.67 10.71 21.76
N LEU A 283 2.74 9.99 21.39
CA LEU A 283 2.66 8.87 20.45
C LEU A 283 1.96 7.67 21.07
N GLU A 284 2.27 7.35 22.33
CA GLU A 284 1.69 6.21 23.05
C GLU A 284 0.18 6.42 23.35
N THR A 285 -0.19 7.61 23.82
CA THR A 285 -1.62 7.94 24.04
C THR A 285 -2.43 8.00 22.73
N MET A 286 -1.82 8.42 21.61
CA MET A 286 -2.45 8.28 20.29
C MET A 286 -2.63 6.82 19.87
N ASP A 287 -1.64 5.94 20.11
CA ASP A 287 -1.73 4.53 19.70
C ASP A 287 -2.79 3.76 20.51
N VAL A 288 -3.03 4.12 21.78
CA VAL A 288 -4.15 3.56 22.58
C VAL A 288 -5.51 3.99 22.03
N LEU A 289 -5.70 5.28 21.71
CA LEU A 289 -7.00 5.79 21.24
C LEU A 289 -7.31 5.47 19.77
N THR A 290 -6.30 5.20 18.94
CA THR A 290 -6.48 4.95 17.50
C THR A 290 -6.52 3.47 17.10
N ASN A 291 -6.52 2.56 18.08
CA ASN A 291 -6.40 1.11 17.84
C ASN A 291 -7.64 0.32 18.30
N PRO A 292 -8.82 0.47 17.63
CA PRO A 292 -10.10 -0.17 17.96
C PRO A 292 -10.11 -1.66 17.56
N ARG A 293 -9.12 -2.43 18.04
CA ARG A 293 -8.62 -3.60 17.31
C ARG A 293 -9.06 -4.97 17.77
N LYS A 294 -9.59 -5.08 19.00
CA LYS A 294 -9.84 -6.39 19.62
C LYS A 294 -11.17 -7.04 19.19
N GLU A 295 -12.05 -6.29 18.53
CA GLU A 295 -13.47 -6.65 18.33
C GLU A 295 -13.81 -7.34 16.98
N ILE A 296 -12.87 -7.51 16.03
CA ILE A 296 -13.16 -8.09 14.69
C ILE A 296 -12.53 -9.49 14.38
N PRO A 297 -12.31 -10.42 15.34
CA PRO A 297 -11.95 -11.79 14.99
C PRO A 297 -13.16 -12.57 14.42
N LEU A 298 -14.36 -12.42 15.03
CA LEU A 298 -15.56 -13.19 14.69
C LEU A 298 -16.02 -13.01 13.23
N LEU A 299 -16.11 -11.76 12.74
CA LEU A 299 -16.56 -11.48 11.37
C LEU A 299 -15.65 -12.14 10.32
N ASN A 300 -14.33 -12.17 10.58
CA ASN A 300 -13.37 -12.81 9.69
C ASN A 300 -13.49 -14.35 9.69
N ALA A 301 -13.90 -14.96 10.81
CA ALA A 301 -14.11 -16.40 10.92
C ALA A 301 -15.40 -16.87 10.19
N TYR A 302 -16.51 -16.13 10.32
CA TYR A 302 -17.77 -16.49 9.67
C TYR A 302 -17.82 -16.15 8.17
N THR A 303 -17.05 -15.15 7.70
CA THR A 303 -17.01 -14.75 6.29
C THR A 303 -16.82 -15.93 5.30
N PRO A 304 -15.82 -16.83 5.44
CA PRO A 304 -15.66 -17.95 4.51
C PRO A 304 -16.84 -18.93 4.55
N LEU A 305 -17.41 -19.22 5.72
CA LEU A 305 -18.58 -20.08 5.87
C LEU A 305 -19.79 -19.48 5.15
N PHE A 306 -20.10 -18.21 5.44
CA PHE A 306 -21.18 -17.46 4.78
C PHE A 306 -21.05 -17.46 3.25
N CYS A 307 -19.84 -17.29 2.72
CA CYS A 307 -19.61 -17.32 1.28
C CYS A 307 -19.71 -18.73 0.66
N VAL A 308 -19.38 -19.80 1.40
CA VAL A 308 -19.64 -21.18 0.97
C VAL A 308 -21.15 -21.47 0.98
N SER A 309 -21.87 -21.06 2.03
CA SER A 309 -23.33 -21.18 2.10
C SER A 309 -24.02 -20.43 0.97
N LEU A 310 -23.67 -19.17 0.71
CA LEU A 310 -24.21 -18.40 -0.42
C LEU A 310 -23.93 -19.08 -1.77
N PHE A 311 -22.72 -19.63 -1.95
CA PHE A 311 -22.38 -20.34 -3.18
C PHE A 311 -23.22 -21.60 -3.35
N ALA A 312 -23.37 -22.42 -2.30
CA ALA A 312 -24.23 -23.60 -2.31
C ALA A 312 -25.70 -23.25 -2.57
N CYS A 313 -26.23 -22.20 -1.92
CA CYS A 313 -27.58 -21.68 -2.19
C CYS A 313 -27.73 -21.18 -3.63
N SER A 314 -26.69 -20.57 -4.23
CA SER A 314 -26.74 -20.14 -5.63
C SER A 314 -26.78 -21.31 -6.62
N ILE A 315 -26.02 -22.38 -6.36
CA ILE A 315 -26.08 -23.62 -7.16
C ILE A 315 -27.46 -24.27 -7.03
N ALA A 316 -27.96 -24.43 -5.80
CA ALA A 316 -29.29 -25.00 -5.55
C ALA A 316 -30.40 -24.19 -6.25
N ALA A 317 -30.33 -22.86 -6.21
CA ALA A 317 -31.27 -22.00 -6.92
C ALA A 317 -31.23 -22.20 -8.44
N ILE A 318 -30.04 -22.30 -9.04
CA ILE A 318 -29.86 -22.55 -10.48
C ILE A 318 -30.42 -23.94 -10.86
N GLU A 319 -30.11 -24.99 -10.10
CA GLU A 319 -30.65 -26.34 -10.34
C GLU A 319 -32.18 -26.39 -10.21
N CYS A 320 -32.74 -25.77 -9.17
CA CYS A 320 -34.19 -25.65 -9.02
C CYS A 320 -34.82 -24.89 -10.19
N MET A 321 -34.20 -23.81 -10.67
CA MET A 321 -34.67 -23.07 -11.85
C MET A 321 -34.62 -23.91 -13.12
N ILE A 322 -33.53 -24.64 -13.39
CA ILE A 322 -33.42 -25.55 -14.55
C ILE A 322 -34.55 -26.59 -14.51
N GLN A 323 -34.78 -27.21 -13.35
CA GLN A 323 -35.84 -28.21 -13.16
C GLN A 323 -37.24 -27.63 -13.29
N TRP A 324 -37.53 -26.44 -12.75
CA TRP A 324 -38.88 -25.87 -12.77
C TRP A 324 -39.29 -25.26 -14.11
N ASN A 325 -38.32 -24.90 -14.95
CA ASN A 325 -38.56 -24.40 -16.31
C ASN A 325 -38.39 -25.50 -17.38
N GLY A 326 -38.09 -26.73 -16.99
CA GLY A 326 -37.99 -27.87 -17.90
C GLY A 326 -36.86 -27.74 -18.92
N ILE A 327 -35.76 -27.07 -18.58
CA ILE A 327 -34.68 -26.77 -19.55
C ILE A 327 -33.89 -28.06 -19.84
N VAL A 328 -34.19 -28.68 -20.99
CA VAL A 328 -33.52 -29.87 -21.51
C VAL A 328 -32.23 -29.52 -22.25
N GLY A 329 -31.38 -30.52 -22.56
CA GLY A 329 -30.07 -30.33 -23.20
C GLY A 329 -28.99 -29.71 -22.28
N VAL A 330 -29.37 -28.99 -21.21
CA VAL A 330 -28.41 -28.40 -20.26
C VAL A 330 -27.58 -29.46 -19.53
N LYS A 331 -28.14 -30.65 -19.27
CA LYS A 331 -27.47 -31.74 -18.54
C LYS A 331 -26.49 -32.57 -19.39
N GLU A 332 -26.33 -32.24 -20.67
CA GLU A 332 -25.32 -32.88 -21.50
C GLU A 332 -23.94 -32.35 -21.13
N VAL A 333 -23.14 -33.19 -20.46
CA VAL A 333 -21.79 -32.85 -19.97
C VAL A 333 -20.85 -32.38 -21.10
N MET A 334 -21.14 -32.75 -22.34
CA MET A 334 -20.43 -32.33 -23.56
C MET A 334 -20.86 -30.97 -24.10
N SER A 335 -21.91 -30.35 -23.56
CA SER A 335 -22.33 -29.00 -23.96
C SER A 335 -21.23 -27.99 -23.64
N THR A 336 -20.83 -27.18 -24.62
CA THR A 336 -19.75 -26.17 -24.51
C THR A 336 -19.95 -25.24 -23.30
N GLY A 337 -21.21 -24.94 -22.96
CA GLY A 337 -21.56 -24.12 -21.80
C GLY A 337 -21.27 -24.77 -20.44
N GLN A 338 -21.29 -26.10 -20.34
CA GLN A 338 -20.91 -26.83 -19.13
C GLN A 338 -19.43 -27.18 -19.09
N MET A 339 -18.82 -27.49 -20.24
CA MET A 339 -17.41 -27.88 -20.33
C MET A 339 -16.48 -26.78 -19.79
N ILE A 340 -16.75 -25.50 -20.05
CA ILE A 340 -15.90 -24.39 -19.60
C ILE A 340 -15.89 -24.28 -18.05
N PRO A 341 -17.03 -24.19 -17.34
CA PRO A 341 -17.08 -24.29 -15.88
C PRO A 341 -16.49 -25.58 -15.33
N LEU A 342 -16.74 -26.73 -15.96
CA LEU A 342 -16.24 -28.04 -15.51
C LEU A 342 -14.72 -28.10 -15.55
N VAL A 343 -14.10 -27.75 -16.68
CA VAL A 343 -12.64 -27.72 -16.86
C VAL A 343 -12.00 -26.68 -15.93
N THR A 344 -12.62 -25.50 -15.77
CA THR A 344 -12.13 -24.46 -14.87
C THR A 344 -12.20 -24.89 -13.39
N GLY A 345 -13.29 -25.56 -13.00
CA GLY A 345 -13.49 -26.11 -11.66
C GLY A 345 -12.54 -27.27 -11.35
N ALA A 346 -12.42 -28.23 -12.27
CA ALA A 346 -11.51 -29.36 -12.19
C ALA A 346 -10.04 -28.90 -12.14
N GLY A 347 -9.63 -27.96 -12.99
CA GLY A 347 -8.30 -27.32 -12.92
C GLY A 347 -8.07 -26.58 -11.61
N GLY A 348 -9.10 -25.97 -11.03
CA GLY A 348 -9.07 -25.38 -9.69
C GLY A 348 -8.84 -26.43 -8.59
N LEU A 349 -9.57 -27.54 -8.62
CA LEU A 349 -9.44 -28.65 -7.67
C LEU A 349 -8.08 -29.35 -7.80
N LEU A 350 -7.65 -29.71 -9.01
CA LEU A 350 -6.34 -30.28 -9.30
C LEU A 350 -5.20 -29.38 -8.80
N ARG A 351 -5.35 -28.06 -8.91
CA ARG A 351 -4.36 -27.12 -8.36
C ARG A 351 -4.33 -27.09 -6.83
N VAL A 352 -5.47 -27.20 -6.16
CA VAL A 352 -5.53 -27.31 -4.69
C VAL A 352 -4.90 -28.63 -4.25
N TRP A 353 -5.30 -29.74 -4.87
CA TRP A 353 -4.76 -31.08 -4.64
C TRP A 353 -3.24 -31.12 -4.85
N TYR A 354 -2.74 -30.57 -5.96
CA TYR A 354 -1.31 -30.51 -6.26
C TYR A 354 -0.51 -29.74 -5.20
N VAL A 355 -1.04 -28.64 -4.67
CA VAL A 355 -0.35 -27.91 -3.59
C VAL A 355 -0.39 -28.70 -2.28
N MET A 356 -1.53 -29.31 -1.93
CA MET A 356 -1.62 -30.19 -0.76
C MET A 356 -0.63 -31.36 -0.83
N TRP A 357 -0.52 -32.00 -2.00
CA TRP A 357 0.37 -33.13 -2.22
C TRP A 357 1.86 -32.74 -2.20
N ARG A 358 2.20 -31.56 -2.74
CA ARG A 358 3.60 -31.11 -2.86
C ARG A 358 4.17 -30.49 -1.60
N GLU A 359 3.33 -29.89 -0.74
CA GLU A 359 3.76 -29.14 0.45
C GLU A 359 3.14 -29.77 1.73
N PRO A 360 3.36 -31.08 2.05
CA PRO A 360 2.65 -31.79 3.11
C PRO A 360 2.91 -31.26 4.52
N GLU A 361 4.04 -30.60 4.79
CA GLU A 361 4.29 -29.97 6.10
C GLU A 361 3.36 -28.78 6.37
N SER A 362 2.75 -28.18 5.34
CA SER A 362 1.72 -27.15 5.51
C SER A 362 0.40 -27.67 6.09
N TRP A 363 0.18 -29.00 6.11
CA TRP A 363 -1.00 -29.63 6.70
C TRP A 363 -0.97 -29.70 8.23
N TRP A 364 0.21 -29.85 8.85
CA TRP A 364 0.30 -29.91 10.31
C TRP A 364 -0.06 -28.56 10.95
N PHE A 365 0.47 -27.47 10.39
CA PHE A 365 0.05 -26.09 10.71
C PHE A 365 -1.47 -25.86 10.60
N TRP A 366 -2.18 -26.64 9.79
CA TRP A 366 -3.63 -26.58 9.65
C TRP A 366 -4.36 -27.30 10.78
N VAL A 367 -3.94 -28.52 11.10
CA VAL A 367 -4.54 -29.31 12.18
C VAL A 367 -4.27 -28.64 13.52
N ASP A 368 -3.04 -28.19 13.77
CA ASP A 368 -2.65 -27.49 14.99
C ASP A 368 -3.35 -26.12 15.10
N GLY A 369 -3.46 -25.39 13.99
CA GLY A 369 -4.13 -24.10 13.94
C GLY A 369 -5.65 -24.18 14.15
N VAL A 370 -6.28 -25.31 13.86
CA VAL A 370 -7.69 -25.58 14.20
C VAL A 370 -7.81 -26.13 15.63
N GLY A 371 -6.91 -27.02 16.04
CA GLY A 371 -6.88 -27.59 17.40
C GLY A 371 -6.75 -26.51 18.47
N ALA A 372 -5.84 -25.54 18.28
CA ALA A 372 -5.62 -24.40 19.17
C ALA A 372 -6.73 -23.33 19.15
N TRP A 373 -7.83 -23.55 18.40
CA TRP A 373 -9.07 -22.77 18.48
C TRP A 373 -10.21 -23.50 19.19
N TRP A 374 -10.04 -24.80 19.48
CA TRP A 374 -10.98 -25.65 20.20
C TRP A 374 -10.53 -25.96 21.65
N SER A 375 -9.33 -25.53 22.02
CA SER A 375 -8.77 -25.53 23.38
C SER A 375 -8.62 -24.11 23.93
#